data_AF-A0A225E8D3-F1
#
_entry.id   AF-A0A225E8D3-F1
#
_cell.length_a   1.000
_cell.length_b   1.000
_cell.length_c   1.000
_cell.angle_alpha   90.00
_cell.angle_beta   90.00
_cell.angle_gamma   90.00
#
_symmetry.space_group_name_H-M   'P 1'
#
loop_
_entity.id
_entity.type
_entity.pdbx_description
1 polymer ?
#
loop_
_entity_poly.entity_id
_entity_poly.type
_entity_poly.pdbx_seq_one_letter_code
_entity_poly.pdbx_strand_id
1 'polypeptide(L)'
;MSIPLTGSSTALFDRLGLAGNALLLLNQCQGGTNTTLVDLIAGYSGTDEDLTAYLTLGRDSTLRGIPPRPMSYLTTLTGATVQRMVQQDQPTRGQTLADALAVVVAQMQAASASVQVCTVGATATVYATQTGTGVLVLSTARGDGRQQENLIAEAARVECTADAATGGRPPGSERFQWAGTPNAAGVYDWDWPQGSGATTTVTCADAGTDYSRGTNVLVNGGFDTWNTGLTAPVNWTATGTVTQETTLIYGATGFAVRVAAGATPTLVQTFTAAGVSGNTRYTPPPVSSLAFAVWLRGSAALTGGVLKVELVDGTGAVVNDATGNPASVSLALTGLGTTYTSQTGIVRTPPVIPTTGLQLRLNVSTTPAGGDLLIDYLAVAPLTAAYPGGPGLALFSGATRFVQGDGWNVTATNDRGDSSNLATWQALFDRLFGMRALGLLLPSSGSPTIVDTLITS
;
A
#
# COMPACT_ATOMS: atom_id res chain seq x y z
N MET A 1 31.45 -10.72 -14.01
CA MET A 1 30.95 -12.11 -14.15
C MET A 1 29.73 -12.25 -13.26
N SER A 2 28.53 -12.41 -13.83
CA SER A 2 27.30 -12.51 -13.04
C SER A 2 27.40 -13.54 -11.91
N ILE A 3 26.82 -13.22 -10.76
CA ILE A 3 26.79 -14.10 -9.59
C ILE A 3 26.06 -15.40 -9.97
N PRO A 4 26.66 -16.59 -9.76
CA PRO A 4 25.93 -17.84 -9.91
C PRO A 4 24.78 -17.88 -8.90
N LEU A 5 23.53 -17.94 -9.38
CA LEU A 5 22.35 -17.87 -8.52
C LEU A 5 22.01 -19.23 -7.91
N THR A 6 21.99 -20.30 -8.71
CA THR A 6 21.69 -21.67 -8.28
C THR A 6 22.57 -22.71 -9.01
N GLY A 7 22.46 -23.99 -8.64
CA GLY A 7 22.97 -25.12 -9.41
C GLY A 7 24.40 -25.54 -9.07
N SER A 8 24.99 -24.99 -8.01
CA SER A 8 26.28 -25.46 -7.47
C SER A 8 26.37 -25.15 -5.99
N SER A 9 27.18 -25.92 -5.23
CA SER A 9 27.48 -25.62 -3.81
C SER A 9 28.16 -24.25 -3.58
N THR A 10 28.57 -23.58 -4.66
CA THR A 10 29.16 -22.24 -4.61
C THR A 10 28.20 -21.12 -4.99
N ALA A 11 27.01 -21.45 -5.50
CA ALA A 11 26.03 -20.46 -5.92
C ALA A 11 25.34 -19.81 -4.72
N LEU A 12 24.83 -18.60 -4.93
CA LEU A 12 24.33 -17.74 -3.87
C LEU A 12 23.19 -18.39 -3.09
N PHE A 13 22.14 -18.84 -3.79
CA PHE A 13 20.94 -19.38 -3.13
C PHE A 13 21.18 -20.78 -2.57
N ASP A 14 22.08 -21.58 -3.13
CA ASP A 14 22.50 -22.86 -2.53
C ASP A 14 23.18 -22.63 -1.16
N ARG A 15 24.07 -21.62 -1.06
CA ARG A 15 24.75 -21.27 0.21
C ARG A 15 23.83 -20.64 1.24
N LEU A 16 23.00 -19.69 0.79
CA LEU A 16 22.02 -19.04 1.67
C LEU A 16 20.95 -20.03 2.13
N GLY A 17 20.65 -21.04 1.32
CA GLY A 17 19.63 -22.06 1.59
C GLY A 17 20.01 -22.89 2.81
N LEU A 18 21.27 -23.34 2.87
CA LEU A 18 21.82 -24.04 4.04
C LEU A 18 21.74 -23.21 5.33
N ALA A 19 22.03 -21.90 5.25
CA ALA A 19 21.90 -21.01 6.40
C ALA A 19 20.42 -20.80 6.79
N GLY A 20 19.53 -20.70 5.80
CA GLY A 20 18.09 -20.65 5.99
C GLY A 20 17.55 -21.92 6.66
N ASN A 21 18.00 -23.10 6.24
CA ASN A 21 17.64 -24.39 6.84
C ASN A 21 18.03 -24.43 8.32
N ALA A 22 19.27 -24.04 8.63
CA ALA A 22 19.74 -23.97 10.01
C ALA A 22 18.89 -23.02 10.86
N LEU A 23 18.48 -21.85 10.33
CA LEU A 23 17.57 -20.94 11.02
C LEU A 23 16.17 -21.54 11.20
N LEU A 24 15.64 -22.22 10.18
CA LEU A 24 14.35 -22.89 10.24
C LEU A 24 14.32 -23.95 11.35
N LEU A 25 15.34 -24.80 11.43
CA LEU A 25 15.46 -25.84 12.45
C LEU A 25 15.58 -25.25 13.87
N LEU A 26 16.36 -24.17 14.04
CA LEU A 26 16.46 -23.47 15.33
C LEU A 26 15.11 -22.89 15.77
N ASN A 27 14.35 -22.31 14.84
CA ASN A 27 13.02 -21.77 15.13
C ASN A 27 12.00 -22.87 15.41
N GLN A 28 12.06 -24.00 14.69
CA GLN A 28 11.22 -25.16 14.99
C GLN A 28 11.53 -25.72 16.38
N CYS A 29 12.80 -25.73 16.79
CA CYS A 29 13.19 -26.11 18.15
C CYS A 29 12.62 -25.16 19.21
N GLN A 30 12.71 -23.84 18.99
CA GLN A 30 12.09 -22.84 19.87
C GLN A 30 10.57 -23.02 19.95
N GLY A 31 9.89 -23.12 18.81
CA GLY A 31 8.44 -23.31 18.74
C GLY A 31 7.98 -24.60 19.41
N GLY A 32 8.65 -25.73 19.15
CA GLY A 32 8.35 -27.02 19.77
C GLY A 32 8.57 -27.00 21.29
N THR A 33 9.62 -26.31 21.76
CA THR A 33 9.85 -26.10 23.20
C THR A 33 8.72 -25.28 23.82
N ASN A 34 8.25 -24.23 23.13
CA ASN A 34 7.13 -23.42 23.61
C ASN A 34 5.84 -24.25 23.73
N THR A 35 5.48 -25.01 22.70
CA THR A 35 4.31 -25.91 22.73
C THR A 35 4.39 -26.87 23.92
N THR A 36 5.53 -27.52 24.10
CA THR A 36 5.75 -28.46 25.22
C THR A 36 5.57 -27.80 26.58
N LEU A 37 6.09 -26.57 26.76
CA LEU A 37 5.95 -25.83 28.02
C LEU A 37 4.50 -25.37 28.26
N VAL A 38 3.78 -24.95 27.22
CA VAL A 38 2.37 -24.58 27.32
C VAL A 38 1.50 -25.79 27.69
N ASP A 39 1.72 -26.93 27.03
CA ASP A 39 0.98 -28.16 27.32
C ASP A 39 1.27 -28.68 28.73
N LEU A 40 2.52 -28.57 29.18
CA LEU A 40 2.90 -28.89 30.55
C LEU A 40 2.15 -28.00 31.55
N ILE A 41 2.13 -26.68 31.35
CA ILE A 41 1.42 -25.74 32.22
C ILE A 41 -0.08 -26.03 32.22
N ALA A 42 -0.68 -26.27 31.05
CA ALA A 42 -2.10 -26.58 30.91
C ALA A 42 -2.52 -27.91 31.59
N GLY A 43 -1.56 -28.83 31.79
CA GLY A 43 -1.78 -30.07 32.54
C GLY A 43 -1.93 -29.89 34.05
N TYR A 44 -1.53 -28.75 34.60
CA TYR A 44 -1.76 -28.39 36.01
C TYR A 44 -3.09 -27.65 36.16
N SER A 45 -3.81 -27.93 37.25
CA SER A 45 -5.11 -27.32 37.50
C SER A 45 -4.97 -25.84 37.90
N GLY A 46 -6.05 -25.05 37.79
CA GLY A 46 -6.05 -23.66 38.28
C GLY A 46 -5.83 -23.53 39.79
N THR A 47 -5.85 -24.63 40.56
CA THR A 47 -5.47 -24.64 41.97
C THR A 47 -3.98 -24.87 42.22
N ASP A 48 -3.20 -25.21 41.18
CA ASP A 48 -1.73 -25.44 41.23
C ASP A 48 -0.95 -24.30 40.53
N GLU A 49 -1.52 -23.09 40.49
CA GLU A 49 -0.88 -21.92 39.86
C GLU A 49 0.48 -21.59 40.49
N ASP A 50 0.68 -21.90 41.77
CA ASP A 50 1.96 -21.73 42.47
C ASP A 50 3.07 -22.63 41.91
N LEU A 51 2.73 -23.85 41.48
CA LEU A 51 3.67 -24.80 40.88
C LEU A 51 4.08 -24.40 39.46
N THR A 52 3.19 -23.71 38.73
CA THR A 52 3.44 -23.30 37.34
C THR A 52 3.93 -21.86 37.19
N ALA A 53 3.81 -21.02 38.23
CA ALA A 53 4.20 -19.61 38.18
C ALA A 53 5.66 -19.39 37.72
N TYR A 54 6.61 -20.20 38.21
CA TYR A 54 8.01 -20.11 37.79
C TYR A 54 8.24 -20.52 36.34
N LEU A 55 7.49 -21.51 35.85
CA LEU A 55 7.56 -21.92 34.45
C LEU A 55 6.98 -20.84 33.55
N THR A 56 5.83 -20.24 33.92
CA THR A 56 5.23 -19.13 33.17
C THR A 56 6.14 -17.91 33.11
N LEU A 57 6.76 -17.53 34.23
CA LEU A 57 7.70 -16.40 34.30
C LEU A 57 9.01 -16.70 33.55
N GLY A 58 9.50 -17.93 33.61
CA GLY A 58 10.78 -18.34 33.01
C GLY A 58 10.68 -18.76 31.55
N ARG A 59 9.50 -19.08 31.03
CA ARG A 59 9.27 -19.60 29.67
C ARG A 59 9.84 -18.67 28.62
N ASP A 60 9.42 -17.40 28.63
CA ASP A 60 9.82 -16.44 27.60
C ASP A 60 11.33 -16.17 27.64
N SER A 61 11.92 -16.14 28.85
CA SER A 61 13.38 -16.04 29.02
C SER A 61 14.11 -17.29 28.51
N THR A 62 13.52 -18.48 28.69
CA THR A 62 14.10 -19.75 28.22
C THR A 62 14.06 -19.82 26.71
N LEU A 63 12.92 -19.48 26.09
CA LEU A 63 12.75 -19.46 24.64
C LEU A 63 13.68 -18.46 23.96
N ARG A 64 13.80 -17.24 24.52
CA ARG A 64 14.76 -16.23 24.06
C ARG A 64 16.22 -16.61 24.36
N GLY A 65 16.43 -17.53 25.31
CA GLY A 65 17.73 -18.09 25.66
C GLY A 65 18.18 -19.25 24.75
N ILE A 66 17.26 -19.94 24.07
CA ILE A 66 17.59 -20.92 23.02
C ILE A 66 18.32 -20.17 21.91
N PRO A 67 19.56 -20.55 21.59
CA PRO A 67 20.64 -19.58 21.51
C PRO A 67 20.45 -18.60 20.34
N PRO A 68 20.30 -17.29 20.62
CA PRO A 68 20.27 -16.25 19.58
C PRO A 68 21.64 -16.09 18.88
N ARG A 69 22.71 -16.63 19.49
CA ARG A 69 24.09 -16.53 18.99
C ARG A 69 24.28 -17.22 17.64
N PRO A 70 23.96 -18.52 17.45
CA PRO A 70 23.93 -19.16 16.13
C PRO A 70 23.19 -18.34 15.08
N MET A 71 22.01 -17.80 15.40
CA MET A 71 21.23 -17.02 14.43
C MET A 71 21.94 -15.72 14.02
N SER A 72 22.56 -15.03 14.98
CA SER A 72 23.37 -13.84 14.69
C SER A 72 24.62 -14.15 13.85
N TYR A 73 25.27 -15.30 14.07
CA TYR A 73 26.40 -15.75 13.27
C TYR A 73 25.98 -16.12 11.85
N LEU A 74 24.84 -16.80 11.69
CA LEU A 74 24.26 -17.12 10.39
C LEU A 74 23.93 -15.83 9.62
N THR A 75 23.33 -14.84 10.28
CA THR A 75 23.02 -13.53 9.67
C THR A 75 24.28 -12.79 9.21
N THR A 76 25.32 -12.81 10.03
CA THR A 76 26.62 -12.19 9.70
C THR A 76 27.27 -12.91 8.51
N LEU A 77 27.25 -14.26 8.51
CA LEU A 77 27.80 -15.09 7.45
C LEU A 77 27.06 -14.90 6.12
N THR A 78 25.73 -14.85 6.14
CA THR A 78 24.92 -14.67 4.93
C THR A 78 25.13 -13.26 4.35
N GLY A 79 25.15 -12.23 5.19
CA GLY A 79 25.45 -10.85 4.78
C GLY A 79 26.84 -10.73 4.15
N ALA A 80 27.86 -11.30 4.79
CA ALA A 80 29.22 -11.32 4.26
C ALA A 80 29.33 -12.12 2.94
N THR A 81 28.57 -13.21 2.81
CA THR A 81 28.50 -14.01 1.57
C THR A 81 27.97 -13.17 0.42
N VAL A 82 26.82 -12.51 0.60
CA VAL A 82 26.22 -11.63 -0.42
C VAL A 82 27.19 -10.53 -0.82
N GLN A 83 27.74 -9.81 0.16
CA GLN A 83 28.68 -8.71 -0.10
C GLN A 83 29.93 -9.17 -0.85
N ARG A 84 30.56 -10.28 -0.44
CA ARG A 84 31.76 -10.79 -1.09
C ARG A 84 31.50 -11.25 -2.52
N MET A 85 30.39 -11.94 -2.77
CA MET A 85 30.04 -12.38 -4.12
C MET A 85 29.75 -11.19 -5.05
N VAL A 86 29.03 -10.18 -4.56
CA VAL A 86 28.82 -8.94 -5.31
C VAL A 86 30.12 -8.18 -5.51
N GLN A 87 30.98 -8.08 -4.50
CA GLN A 87 32.25 -7.37 -4.61
C GLN A 87 33.19 -8.02 -5.62
N GLN A 88 33.18 -9.36 -5.74
CA GLN A 88 33.96 -10.10 -6.74
C GLN A 88 33.46 -9.86 -8.17
N ASP A 89 32.14 -9.66 -8.36
CA ASP A 89 31.57 -9.34 -9.67
C ASP A 89 31.63 -7.84 -10.01
N GLN A 90 31.21 -6.98 -9.07
CA GLN A 90 31.09 -5.52 -9.17
C GLN A 90 31.70 -4.84 -7.92
N PRO A 91 33.03 -4.62 -7.88
CA PRO A 91 33.73 -4.11 -6.70
C PRO A 91 33.20 -2.78 -6.14
N THR A 92 32.70 -1.89 -7.00
CA THR A 92 32.19 -0.58 -6.61
C THR A 92 30.81 -0.62 -5.97
N ARG A 93 30.02 -1.68 -6.23
CA ARG A 93 28.64 -1.83 -5.74
C ARG A 93 28.52 -2.82 -4.56
N GLY A 94 29.61 -3.48 -4.17
CA GLY A 94 29.64 -4.42 -3.04
C GLY A 94 30.05 -3.81 -1.69
N GLN A 95 30.13 -2.48 -1.57
CA GLN A 95 30.68 -1.81 -0.38
C GLN A 95 29.74 -1.88 0.83
N THR A 96 28.43 -1.84 0.60
CA THR A 96 27.40 -1.97 1.63
C THR A 96 26.50 -3.17 1.34
N LEU A 97 25.87 -3.73 2.38
CA LEU A 97 24.95 -4.84 2.20
C LEU A 97 23.71 -4.40 1.38
N ALA A 98 23.24 -3.18 1.59
CA ALA A 98 22.10 -2.62 0.85
C ALA A 98 22.39 -2.53 -0.66
N ASP A 99 23.55 -2.00 -1.05
CA ASP A 99 23.96 -1.93 -2.45
C ASP A 99 24.16 -3.33 -3.04
N ALA A 100 24.76 -4.24 -2.27
CA ALA A 100 24.95 -5.61 -2.69
C ALA A 100 23.62 -6.33 -2.96
N LEU A 101 22.63 -6.17 -2.07
CA LEU A 101 21.29 -6.73 -2.27
C LEU A 101 20.57 -6.12 -3.47
N ALA A 102 20.71 -4.81 -3.70
CA ALA A 102 20.16 -4.16 -4.89
C ALA A 102 20.78 -4.72 -6.19
N VAL A 103 22.09 -5.02 -6.18
CA VAL A 103 22.75 -5.70 -7.31
C VAL A 103 22.23 -7.13 -7.49
N VAL A 104 22.06 -7.91 -6.42
CA VAL A 104 21.47 -9.25 -6.52
C VAL A 104 20.08 -9.18 -7.16
N VAL A 105 19.22 -8.27 -6.72
CA VAL A 105 17.88 -8.08 -7.32
C VAL A 105 17.98 -7.72 -8.80
N ALA A 106 18.89 -6.80 -9.18
CA ALA A 106 19.10 -6.42 -10.58
C ALA A 106 19.61 -7.58 -11.45
N GLN A 107 20.53 -8.41 -10.93
CA GLN A 107 21.04 -9.58 -11.63
C GLN A 107 19.98 -10.67 -11.78
N MET A 108 19.16 -10.89 -10.75
CA MET A 108 18.02 -11.79 -10.86
C MET A 108 17.05 -11.34 -11.96
N GLN A 109 16.71 -10.05 -12.02
CA GLN A 109 15.87 -9.50 -13.10
C GLN A 109 16.49 -9.71 -14.48
N ALA A 110 17.79 -9.43 -14.63
CA ALA A 110 18.50 -9.63 -15.90
C ALA A 110 18.56 -11.11 -16.32
N ALA A 111 18.66 -12.03 -15.35
CA ALA A 111 18.65 -13.47 -15.59
C ALA A 111 17.23 -14.07 -15.68
N SER A 112 16.17 -13.26 -15.57
CA SER A 112 14.79 -13.72 -15.41
C SER A 112 14.61 -14.73 -14.26
N ALA A 113 15.47 -14.64 -13.24
CA ALA A 113 15.41 -15.48 -12.06
C ALA A 113 14.39 -14.93 -11.06
N SER A 114 13.60 -15.81 -10.46
CA SER A 114 12.52 -15.46 -9.54
C SER A 114 12.38 -16.45 -8.39
N VAL A 115 11.85 -15.96 -7.27
CA VAL A 115 11.43 -16.75 -6.10
C VAL A 115 9.90 -16.89 -6.06
N GLN A 116 9.38 -17.72 -5.16
CA GLN A 116 7.95 -17.89 -5.01
C GLN A 116 7.26 -16.57 -4.67
N VAL A 117 6.17 -16.27 -5.40
CA VAL A 117 5.34 -15.09 -5.13
C VAL A 117 4.45 -15.30 -3.90
N CYS A 118 4.30 -14.24 -3.10
CA CYS A 118 3.36 -14.19 -1.99
C CYS A 118 2.06 -13.45 -2.37
N THR A 119 0.92 -13.96 -1.91
CA THR A 119 -0.36 -13.26 -1.94
C THR A 119 -0.52 -12.40 -0.68
N VAL A 120 -0.69 -11.10 -0.88
CA VAL A 120 -0.90 -10.12 0.19
C VAL A 120 -2.26 -9.46 0.09
N GLY A 121 -2.86 -9.17 1.23
CA GLY A 121 -4.15 -8.49 1.35
C GLY A 121 -4.14 -7.42 2.41
N ALA A 122 -4.99 -6.40 2.25
CA ALA A 122 -5.29 -5.42 3.28
C ALA A 122 -6.76 -5.00 3.15
N THR A 123 -7.56 -5.28 4.16
CA THR A 123 -9.00 -5.00 4.17
C THR A 123 -9.36 -4.11 5.35
N ALA A 124 -10.15 -3.07 5.09
CA ALA A 124 -10.64 -2.17 6.12
C ALA A 124 -12.10 -2.47 6.46
N THR A 125 -12.40 -2.55 7.75
CA THR A 125 -13.77 -2.64 8.29
C THR A 125 -14.03 -1.41 9.13
N VAL A 126 -15.01 -0.60 8.73
CA VAL A 126 -15.37 0.63 9.42
C VAL A 126 -15.85 0.35 10.86
N TYR A 127 -15.56 1.26 11.79
CA TYR A 127 -16.09 1.17 13.15
C TYR A 127 -17.60 1.31 13.17
N ALA A 128 -18.26 0.57 14.06
CA ALA A 128 -19.72 0.65 14.23
C ALA A 128 -20.19 2.03 14.73
N THR A 129 -19.29 2.80 15.35
CA THR A 129 -19.53 4.14 15.90
C THR A 129 -19.17 5.27 14.93
N GLN A 130 -18.85 4.93 13.67
CA GLN A 130 -18.43 5.90 12.66
C GLN A 130 -19.50 6.95 12.40
N THR A 131 -19.12 8.22 12.54
CA THR A 131 -19.97 9.38 12.23
C THR A 131 -19.65 9.95 10.85
N GLY A 132 -18.36 10.15 10.54
CA GLY A 132 -17.93 10.73 9.27
C GLY A 132 -18.18 9.80 8.07
N THR A 133 -18.52 10.39 6.93
CA THR A 133 -18.85 9.65 5.69
C THR A 133 -17.68 9.54 4.72
N GLY A 134 -16.46 9.80 5.20
CA GLY A 134 -15.26 9.65 4.38
C GLY A 134 -14.82 8.20 4.25
N VAL A 135 -13.72 7.99 3.53
CA VAL A 135 -13.24 6.65 3.14
C VAL A 135 -11.74 6.49 3.38
N LEU A 136 -11.34 5.28 3.77
CA LEU A 136 -9.95 4.82 3.82
C LEU A 136 -9.64 4.00 2.58
N VAL A 137 -8.61 4.40 1.84
CA VAL A 137 -8.08 3.66 0.69
C VAL A 137 -6.76 3.01 1.09
N LEU A 138 -6.68 1.69 0.86
CA LEU A 138 -5.51 0.87 1.15
C LEU A 138 -4.86 0.40 -0.15
N SER A 139 -3.53 0.24 -0.14
CA SER A 139 -2.81 -0.46 -1.19
C SER A 139 -1.81 -1.45 -0.64
N THR A 140 -1.84 -2.67 -1.15
CA THR A 140 -0.78 -3.66 -0.94
C THR A 140 0.28 -3.62 -2.03
N ALA A 141 0.13 -2.76 -3.04
CA ALA A 141 1.09 -2.63 -4.13
C ALA A 141 1.87 -1.31 -4.03
N ARG A 142 3.18 -1.41 -4.21
CA ARG A 142 4.17 -0.34 -4.17
C ARG A 142 3.96 0.66 -5.31
N GLY A 143 4.72 1.76 -5.30
CA GLY A 143 4.70 2.75 -6.37
C GLY A 143 5.19 2.23 -7.74
N ASP A 144 5.92 1.11 -7.76
CA ASP A 144 6.35 0.44 -9.00
C ASP A 144 5.30 -0.54 -9.55
N GLY A 145 4.15 -0.71 -8.88
CA GLY A 145 3.09 -1.63 -9.30
C GLY A 145 3.25 -3.05 -8.77
N ARG A 146 4.38 -3.39 -8.14
CA ARG A 146 4.59 -4.73 -7.55
C ARG A 146 3.89 -4.86 -6.22
N GLN A 147 3.42 -6.07 -5.91
CA GLN A 147 2.88 -6.40 -4.60
C GLN A 147 3.96 -6.28 -3.52
N GLN A 148 3.54 -5.88 -2.33
CA GLN A 148 4.42 -5.67 -1.20
C GLN A 148 4.56 -6.96 -0.40
N GLU A 149 5.29 -7.92 -0.95
CA GLU A 149 5.37 -9.31 -0.43
C GLU A 149 6.03 -9.43 0.95
N ASN A 150 6.67 -8.35 1.44
CA ASN A 150 7.18 -8.26 2.81
C ASN A 150 6.15 -7.70 3.81
N LEU A 151 4.91 -7.45 3.40
CA LEU A 151 3.83 -6.99 4.28
C LEU A 151 3.68 -7.94 5.47
N ILE A 152 3.50 -7.39 6.66
CA ILE A 152 3.30 -8.16 7.89
C ILE A 152 1.82 -8.46 8.01
N ALA A 153 1.49 -9.74 8.18
CA ALA A 153 0.12 -10.14 8.50
C ALA A 153 -0.20 -9.67 9.92
N GLU A 154 -1.20 -8.81 10.09
CA GLU A 154 -1.54 -8.20 11.38
C GLU A 154 -2.97 -7.63 11.40
N ALA A 155 -3.45 -7.29 12.59
CA ALA A 155 -4.70 -6.58 12.79
C ALA A 155 -4.39 -5.18 13.36
N ALA A 156 -4.50 -4.16 12.51
CA ALA A 156 -4.21 -2.78 12.86
C ALA A 156 -5.49 -1.97 13.08
N ARG A 157 -5.33 -0.81 13.71
CA ARG A 157 -6.38 0.20 13.87
C ARG A 157 -5.99 1.49 13.18
N VAL A 158 -6.95 2.12 12.52
CA VAL A 158 -6.81 3.48 11.98
C VAL A 158 -7.88 4.33 12.62
N GLU A 159 -7.50 5.27 13.48
CA GLU A 159 -8.44 6.04 14.28
C GLU A 159 -8.21 7.56 14.15
N CYS A 160 -9.29 8.33 14.11
CA CYS A 160 -9.28 9.78 14.14
C CYS A 160 -8.83 10.24 15.53
N THR A 161 -7.66 10.87 15.59
CA THR A 161 -7.02 11.34 16.84
C THR A 161 -7.15 12.84 17.05
N ALA A 162 -7.47 13.60 16.01
CA ALA A 162 -7.73 15.04 16.11
C ALA A 162 -8.67 15.49 14.98
N ASP A 163 -9.73 16.21 15.36
CA ASP A 163 -10.74 16.76 14.46
C ASP A 163 -10.94 18.28 14.71
N ALA A 164 -11.97 18.86 14.11
CA ALA A 164 -12.34 20.26 14.31
C ALA A 164 -13.01 20.57 15.67
N ALA A 165 -13.66 19.59 16.29
CA ALA A 165 -14.42 19.79 17.52
C ALA A 165 -13.54 19.70 18.78
N THR A 166 -12.55 18.82 18.77
CA THR A 166 -11.75 18.41 19.93
C THR A 166 -10.24 18.61 19.72
N GLY A 167 -9.78 18.57 18.47
CA GLY A 167 -8.35 18.58 18.13
C GLY A 167 -7.83 19.86 17.48
N GLY A 168 -8.68 20.88 17.30
CA GLY A 168 -8.31 22.17 16.69
C GLY A 168 -7.91 22.10 15.21
N ARG A 169 -8.27 21.01 14.50
CA ARG A 169 -7.99 20.87 13.06
C ARG A 169 -9.05 21.61 12.23
N PRO A 170 -8.71 22.16 11.07
CA PRO A 170 -9.72 22.60 10.12
C PRO A 170 -10.62 21.43 9.69
N PRO A 171 -11.94 21.63 9.51
CA PRO A 171 -12.82 20.59 8.95
C PRO A 171 -12.30 20.06 7.61
N GLY A 172 -12.30 18.75 7.41
CA GLY A 172 -11.74 18.08 6.23
C GLY A 172 -10.22 17.85 6.31
N SER A 173 -9.56 18.29 7.38
CA SER A 173 -8.13 18.04 7.66
C SER A 173 -7.95 17.24 8.95
N GLU A 174 -8.88 16.33 9.23
CA GLU A 174 -8.81 15.45 10.39
C GLU A 174 -7.57 14.52 10.33
N ARG A 175 -6.99 14.28 11.50
CA ARG A 175 -5.76 13.49 11.66
C ARG A 175 -6.09 12.08 12.12
N PHE A 176 -5.56 11.11 11.40
CA PHE A 176 -5.69 9.69 11.72
C PHE A 176 -4.35 9.09 12.14
N GLN A 177 -4.42 8.08 12.99
CA GLN A 177 -3.27 7.30 13.43
C GLN A 177 -3.49 5.83 13.08
N TRP A 178 -2.56 5.27 12.30
CA TRP A 178 -2.35 3.84 12.21
C TRP A 178 -1.67 3.35 13.48
N ALA A 179 -2.21 2.32 14.10
CA ALA A 179 -1.62 1.56 15.19
C ALA A 179 -1.59 0.08 14.81
N GLY A 180 -0.41 -0.44 14.49
CA GLY A 180 -0.19 -1.85 14.17
C GLY A 180 -0.18 -2.75 15.40
N THR A 181 -0.30 -4.06 15.19
CA THR A 181 -0.20 -5.03 16.29
C THR A 181 1.15 -4.87 16.99
N PRO A 182 1.20 -4.77 18.34
CA PRO A 182 2.47 -4.67 19.07
C PRO A 182 3.41 -5.82 18.69
N ASN A 183 4.70 -5.51 18.53
CA ASN A 183 5.71 -6.51 18.24
C ASN A 183 6.69 -6.62 19.40
N ALA A 184 6.60 -7.70 20.17
CA ALA A 184 7.56 -8.01 21.23
C ALA A 184 8.65 -9.00 20.75
N ALA A 185 8.51 -9.53 19.54
CA ALA A 185 9.41 -10.49 18.93
C ALA A 185 10.63 -9.81 18.30
N GLY A 186 11.81 -10.26 18.70
CA GLY A 186 13.05 -10.00 18.00
C GLY A 186 13.10 -10.72 16.66
N VAL A 187 14.01 -10.28 15.77
CA VAL A 187 14.20 -10.91 14.44
C VAL A 187 14.62 -12.39 14.52
N TYR A 188 15.08 -12.85 15.68
CA TYR A 188 15.49 -14.23 15.95
C TYR A 188 14.45 -15.05 16.73
N ASP A 189 13.30 -14.46 17.06
CA ASP A 189 12.27 -15.18 17.79
C ASP A 189 11.41 -16.02 16.82
N TRP A 190 11.03 -17.22 17.23
CA TRP A 190 10.27 -18.17 16.38
C TRP A 190 8.95 -17.62 15.86
N ASP A 191 8.33 -16.70 16.59
CA ASP A 191 7.05 -16.04 16.30
C ASP A 191 7.20 -14.71 15.55
N TRP A 192 8.41 -14.41 15.06
CA TRP A 192 8.62 -13.24 14.22
C TRP A 192 7.93 -13.37 12.84
N PRO A 193 7.32 -12.29 12.32
CA PRO A 193 6.92 -11.07 13.02
C PRO A 193 5.55 -11.23 13.69
N GLN A 194 5.40 -10.81 14.96
CA GLN A 194 4.09 -10.79 15.64
C GLN A 194 3.17 -9.66 15.16
N GLY A 195 3.75 -8.60 14.61
CA GLY A 195 3.06 -7.39 14.17
C GLY A 195 4.07 -6.35 13.68
N SER A 196 3.58 -5.22 13.17
CA SER A 196 4.46 -4.12 12.79
C SER A 196 4.93 -3.28 13.96
N GLY A 197 4.16 -3.22 15.06
CA GLY A 197 4.35 -2.25 16.15
C GLY A 197 4.32 -0.79 15.69
N ALA A 198 3.91 -0.53 14.45
CA ALA A 198 4.07 0.76 13.80
C ALA A 198 3.03 1.76 14.29
N THR A 199 3.46 3.00 14.42
CA THR A 199 2.58 4.14 14.63
C THR A 199 2.84 5.19 13.56
N THR A 200 1.86 5.40 12.69
CA THR A 200 1.98 6.34 11.57
C THR A 200 0.79 7.27 11.53
N THR A 201 1.02 8.55 11.30
CA THR A 201 -0.03 9.54 11.15
C THR A 201 -0.34 9.78 9.67
N VAL A 202 -1.62 9.89 9.35
CA VAL A 202 -2.11 10.35 8.04
C VAL A 202 -3.15 11.44 8.26
N THR A 203 -3.17 12.45 7.40
CA THR A 203 -4.24 13.48 7.40
C THR A 203 -5.16 13.19 6.24
N CYS A 204 -6.48 13.30 6.43
CA CYS A 204 -7.41 13.09 5.33
C CYS A 204 -7.30 14.20 4.27
N ALA A 205 -7.63 13.86 3.04
CA ALA A 205 -7.73 14.76 1.91
C ALA A 205 -9.19 15.15 1.67
N ASP A 206 -9.42 16.45 1.51
CA ASP A 206 -10.74 17.03 1.30
C ASP A 206 -10.85 17.64 -0.08
N ALA A 207 -11.91 17.32 -0.82
CA ALA A 207 -12.13 17.85 -2.17
C ALA A 207 -12.52 19.34 -2.17
N GLY A 208 -13.09 19.83 -1.07
CA GLY A 208 -13.40 21.25 -0.85
C GLY A 208 -12.19 22.08 -0.44
N THR A 209 -11.05 21.44 -0.17
CA THR A 209 -9.77 22.12 0.10
C THR A 209 -8.87 21.99 -1.12
N ASP A 210 -8.56 23.14 -1.74
CA ASP A 210 -7.57 23.22 -2.81
C ASP A 210 -6.18 22.76 -2.34
N TYR A 211 -5.33 22.44 -3.31
CA TYR A 211 -3.95 21.96 -3.16
C TYR A 211 -3.35 22.20 -1.77
N SER A 212 -3.18 21.10 -1.04
CA SER A 212 -2.61 21.08 0.30
C SER A 212 -1.56 19.98 0.37
N ARG A 213 -0.31 20.37 0.59
CA ARG A 213 0.85 19.46 0.52
C ARG A 213 0.64 18.24 1.44
N GLY A 214 0.69 17.05 0.85
CA GLY A 214 0.55 15.77 1.58
C GLY A 214 -0.90 15.34 1.85
N THR A 215 -1.89 16.06 1.35
CA THR A 215 -3.32 15.70 1.43
C THR A 215 -3.93 15.77 0.02
N ASN A 216 -4.95 16.62 -0.23
CA ASN A 216 -5.51 16.79 -1.55
C ASN A 216 -4.51 17.50 -2.47
N VAL A 217 -4.14 16.86 -3.57
CA VAL A 217 -3.27 17.47 -4.58
C VAL A 217 -4.06 18.27 -5.60
N LEU A 218 -5.37 18.10 -5.73
CA LEU A 218 -6.16 18.79 -6.75
C LEU A 218 -6.52 20.21 -6.36
N VAL A 219 -6.96 20.97 -7.35
CA VAL A 219 -7.59 22.28 -7.20
C VAL A 219 -9.00 22.20 -7.76
N ASN A 220 -9.97 22.78 -7.06
CA ASN A 220 -11.39 22.76 -7.41
C ASN A 220 -11.89 21.32 -7.69
N GLY A 221 -11.52 20.38 -6.81
CA GLY A 221 -11.93 18.98 -6.89
C GLY A 221 -13.38 18.76 -6.45
N GLY A 222 -13.91 19.65 -5.60
CA GLY A 222 -15.34 19.76 -5.30
C GLY A 222 -16.17 20.41 -6.40
N PHE A 223 -15.55 20.92 -7.48
CA PHE A 223 -16.23 21.54 -8.62
C PHE A 223 -17.14 22.74 -8.28
N ASP A 224 -16.90 23.41 -7.16
CA ASP A 224 -17.71 24.52 -6.64
C ASP A 224 -17.60 25.80 -7.48
N THR A 225 -16.60 25.89 -8.37
CA THR A 225 -16.38 27.06 -9.22
C THR A 225 -16.32 26.68 -10.70
N TRP A 226 -17.04 27.43 -11.56
CA TRP A 226 -17.12 27.20 -13.00
C TRP A 226 -16.63 28.41 -13.81
N ASN A 227 -16.15 28.14 -15.02
CA ASN A 227 -15.69 29.18 -15.93
C ASN A 227 -16.83 30.10 -16.40
N THR A 228 -16.48 31.25 -16.96
CA THR A 228 -17.45 32.12 -17.62
C THR A 228 -18.05 31.38 -18.82
N GLY A 229 -19.36 31.15 -18.79
CA GLY A 229 -20.07 30.32 -19.79
C GLY A 229 -20.49 28.94 -19.26
N LEU A 230 -20.04 28.55 -18.07
CA LEU A 230 -20.48 27.35 -17.34
C LEU A 230 -20.28 26.04 -18.13
N THR A 231 -19.20 25.98 -18.90
CA THR A 231 -18.89 24.84 -19.78
C THR A 231 -17.84 23.90 -19.19
N ALA A 232 -17.10 24.35 -18.16
CA ALA A 232 -16.17 23.51 -17.41
C ALA A 232 -15.92 24.10 -16.00
N PRO A 233 -15.60 23.25 -15.00
CA PRO A 233 -15.07 23.71 -13.73
C PRO A 233 -13.78 24.52 -13.91
N VAL A 234 -13.52 25.52 -13.07
CA VAL A 234 -12.27 26.29 -13.10
C VAL A 234 -11.08 25.38 -12.82
N ASN A 235 -9.97 25.56 -13.55
CA ASN A 235 -8.76 24.71 -13.52
C ASN A 235 -8.96 23.28 -14.06
N TRP A 236 -10.07 23.04 -14.76
CA TRP A 236 -10.32 21.82 -15.50
C TRP A 236 -10.59 22.13 -16.97
N THR A 237 -9.98 21.34 -17.86
CA THR A 237 -10.25 21.40 -19.29
C THR A 237 -11.24 20.31 -19.65
N ALA A 238 -12.38 20.68 -20.22
CA ALA A 238 -13.38 19.74 -20.71
C ALA A 238 -13.26 19.53 -22.23
N THR A 239 -13.37 18.28 -22.68
CA THR A 239 -13.65 17.96 -24.09
C THR A 239 -15.02 17.26 -24.16
N GLY A 240 -15.88 17.72 -25.07
CA GLY A 240 -17.30 17.34 -25.08
C GLY A 240 -18.12 18.20 -24.13
N THR A 241 -19.40 17.86 -23.97
CA THR A 241 -20.34 18.67 -23.18
C THR A 241 -20.45 18.15 -21.76
N VAL A 242 -20.14 19.01 -20.80
CA VAL A 242 -20.52 18.88 -19.38
C VAL A 242 -21.30 20.11 -18.96
N THR A 243 -22.15 19.98 -17.95
CA THR A 243 -22.88 21.12 -17.36
C THR A 243 -22.77 21.07 -15.84
N GLN A 244 -23.05 22.19 -15.18
CA GLN A 244 -23.17 22.23 -13.73
C GLN A 244 -24.53 21.67 -13.27
N GLU A 245 -24.52 20.92 -12.18
CA GLU A 245 -25.71 20.56 -11.40
C GLU A 245 -25.73 21.37 -10.10
N THR A 246 -26.89 21.94 -9.78
CA THR A 246 -27.05 22.90 -8.67
C THR A 246 -27.92 22.38 -7.54
N THR A 247 -28.69 21.32 -7.79
CA THR A 247 -29.69 20.78 -6.86
C THR A 247 -29.26 19.45 -6.25
N LEU A 248 -28.66 18.58 -7.05
CA LEU A 248 -28.25 17.24 -6.65
C LEU A 248 -26.74 17.19 -6.41
N ILE A 249 -26.25 18.00 -5.47
CA ILE A 249 -24.82 18.09 -5.11
C ILE A 249 -24.49 17.25 -3.87
N TYR A 250 -23.24 16.81 -3.75
CA TYR A 250 -22.73 16.08 -2.58
C TYR A 250 -22.22 17.04 -1.52
N GLY A 251 -21.49 18.07 -1.94
CA GLY A 251 -21.04 19.16 -1.06
C GLY A 251 -22.22 19.92 -0.43
N ALA A 252 -21.95 20.61 0.68
CA ALA A 252 -22.97 21.44 1.35
C ALA A 252 -23.35 22.70 0.53
N THR A 253 -22.47 23.12 -0.38
CA THR A 253 -22.60 24.29 -1.25
C THR A 253 -21.93 24.00 -2.59
N GLY A 254 -22.14 24.86 -3.59
CA GLY A 254 -21.41 24.80 -4.86
C GLY A 254 -22.15 24.00 -5.94
N PHE A 255 -21.40 23.20 -6.71
CA PHE A 255 -21.89 22.55 -7.92
C PHE A 255 -21.29 21.16 -8.09
N ALA A 256 -22.05 20.26 -8.73
CA ALA A 256 -21.52 19.00 -9.24
C ALA A 256 -21.35 19.06 -10.76
N VAL A 257 -20.49 18.21 -11.31
CA VAL A 257 -20.41 18.00 -12.77
C VAL A 257 -21.53 17.06 -13.19
N ARG A 258 -22.33 17.47 -14.16
CA ARG A 258 -23.34 16.65 -14.82
C ARG A 258 -22.88 16.23 -16.21
N VAL A 259 -22.94 14.92 -16.44
CA VAL A 259 -22.76 14.29 -17.73
C VAL A 259 -24.10 13.71 -18.17
N ALA A 260 -24.66 14.26 -19.24
CA ALA A 260 -25.92 13.80 -19.78
C ALA A 260 -25.84 12.32 -20.23
N ALA A 261 -26.95 11.60 -20.10
CA ALA A 261 -27.11 10.29 -20.70
C ALA A 261 -26.71 10.32 -22.18
N GLY A 262 -25.96 9.32 -22.65
CA GLY A 262 -25.48 9.27 -24.03
C GLY A 262 -24.23 10.12 -24.34
N ALA A 263 -23.66 10.86 -23.39
CA ALA A 263 -22.43 11.62 -23.59
C ALA A 263 -21.16 10.88 -23.10
N THR A 264 -20.01 11.18 -23.72
CA THR A 264 -18.67 10.66 -23.35
C THR A 264 -17.65 11.79 -23.20
N PRO A 265 -17.85 12.77 -22.30
CA PRO A 265 -16.90 13.85 -22.13
C PRO A 265 -15.64 13.40 -21.40
N THR A 266 -14.60 14.23 -21.50
CA THR A 266 -13.41 14.14 -20.66
C THR A 266 -13.20 15.43 -19.87
N LEU A 267 -12.66 15.29 -18.67
CA LEU A 267 -12.19 16.41 -17.83
C LEU A 267 -10.73 16.15 -17.46
N VAL A 268 -9.89 17.17 -17.62
CA VAL A 268 -8.45 17.06 -17.41
C VAL A 268 -7.95 18.17 -16.50
N GLN A 269 -7.10 17.82 -15.54
CA GLN A 269 -6.32 18.77 -14.76
C GLN A 269 -4.83 18.41 -14.84
N THR A 270 -4.00 19.39 -15.20
CA THR A 270 -2.56 19.17 -15.38
C THR A 270 -1.82 19.33 -14.05
N PHE A 271 -0.88 18.43 -13.78
CA PHE A 271 0.11 18.56 -12.72
C PHE A 271 1.25 19.45 -13.20
N THR A 272 1.49 20.56 -12.50
CA THR A 272 2.51 21.55 -12.86
C THR A 272 3.42 21.89 -11.68
N ALA A 273 4.60 22.42 -12.01
CA ALA A 273 5.46 23.05 -11.02
C ALA A 273 4.77 24.29 -10.41
N ALA A 274 5.15 24.63 -9.17
CA ALA A 274 4.59 25.79 -8.47
C ALA A 274 4.75 27.08 -9.29
N GLY A 275 3.67 27.87 -9.40
CA GLY A 275 3.68 29.20 -10.03
C GLY A 275 2.96 29.30 -11.39
N VAL A 276 2.49 28.19 -11.98
CA VAL A 276 1.66 28.21 -13.19
C VAL A 276 0.18 28.39 -12.80
N SER A 277 -0.48 29.43 -13.30
CA SER A 277 -1.92 29.66 -13.11
C SER A 277 -2.74 28.66 -13.94
N GLY A 278 -3.86 28.17 -13.41
CA GLY A 278 -4.78 27.29 -14.15
C GLY A 278 -4.62 25.79 -13.91
N ASN A 279 -3.64 25.38 -13.08
CA ASN A 279 -3.24 23.99 -12.91
C ASN A 279 -2.97 23.63 -11.45
N THR A 280 -2.87 22.34 -11.18
CA THR A 280 -2.49 21.83 -9.87
C THR A 280 -1.00 22.02 -9.62
N ARG A 281 -0.65 22.56 -8.45
CA ARG A 281 0.74 22.84 -8.01
C ARG A 281 1.40 21.64 -7.35
N TYR A 282 1.28 20.48 -7.99
CA TYR A 282 1.86 19.24 -7.52
C TYR A 282 2.71 18.62 -8.62
N THR A 283 3.90 18.14 -8.28
CA THR A 283 4.75 17.36 -9.17
C THR A 283 4.85 15.95 -8.59
N PRO A 284 4.05 14.99 -9.09
CA PRO A 284 4.11 13.62 -8.62
C PRO A 284 5.53 13.05 -8.81
N PRO A 285 6.13 12.43 -7.78
CA PRO A 285 7.41 11.76 -7.94
C PRO A 285 7.27 10.54 -8.87
N PRO A 286 8.33 10.14 -9.58
CA PRO A 286 8.32 8.89 -10.35
C PRO A 286 8.11 7.70 -9.41
N VAL A 287 7.52 6.62 -9.92
CA VAL A 287 7.31 5.37 -9.16
C VAL A 287 6.57 5.61 -7.83
N SER A 288 5.47 6.36 -7.89
CA SER A 288 4.64 6.68 -6.73
C SER A 288 3.17 6.35 -6.95
N SER A 289 2.45 6.11 -5.87
CA SER A 289 1.03 5.79 -5.88
C SER A 289 0.20 6.99 -5.45
N LEU A 290 -0.81 7.33 -6.24
CA LEU A 290 -1.83 8.33 -5.92
C LEU A 290 -3.16 7.61 -5.75
N ALA A 291 -3.76 7.74 -4.58
CA ALA A 291 -5.13 7.32 -4.35
C ALA A 291 -6.10 8.44 -4.71
N PHE A 292 -7.31 8.08 -5.10
CA PHE A 292 -8.41 9.02 -5.28
C PHE A 292 -9.68 8.52 -4.61
N ALA A 293 -10.54 9.47 -4.25
CA ALA A 293 -11.94 9.24 -3.94
C ALA A 293 -12.79 10.27 -4.70
N VAL A 294 -13.89 9.82 -5.28
CA VAL A 294 -14.87 10.65 -5.98
C VAL A 294 -16.27 10.17 -5.63
N TRP A 295 -17.22 11.09 -5.45
CA TRP A 295 -18.59 10.76 -5.12
C TRP A 295 -19.45 10.81 -6.37
N LEU A 296 -20.04 9.66 -6.71
CA LEU A 296 -20.86 9.50 -7.90
C LEU A 296 -22.30 9.16 -7.53
N ARG A 297 -23.24 9.68 -8.31
CA ARG A 297 -24.65 9.25 -8.33
C ARG A 297 -25.22 9.36 -9.73
N GLY A 298 -26.33 8.70 -9.96
CA GLY A 298 -27.20 9.00 -11.09
C GLY A 298 -28.26 10.05 -10.73
N SER A 299 -28.75 10.78 -11.73
CA SER A 299 -30.03 11.51 -11.61
C SER A 299 -31.23 10.56 -11.52
N ALA A 300 -31.06 9.34 -12.05
CA ALA A 300 -31.87 8.15 -11.85
C ALA A 300 -30.95 6.93 -11.70
N ALA A 301 -31.49 5.74 -11.43
CA ALA A 301 -30.67 4.54 -11.38
C ALA A 301 -29.99 4.29 -12.73
N LEU A 302 -28.65 4.22 -12.72
CA LEU A 302 -27.87 4.00 -13.94
C LEU A 302 -27.80 2.51 -14.27
N THR A 303 -28.05 2.18 -15.53
CA THR A 303 -28.07 0.80 -16.04
C THR A 303 -26.84 0.45 -16.88
N GLY A 304 -25.99 1.43 -17.16
CA GLY A 304 -24.79 1.26 -17.97
C GLY A 304 -23.87 2.48 -17.95
N GLY A 305 -22.67 2.30 -18.47
CA GLY A 305 -21.64 3.32 -18.60
C GLY A 305 -20.39 3.02 -17.79
N VAL A 306 -19.30 3.69 -18.14
CA VAL A 306 -17.99 3.53 -17.49
C VAL A 306 -17.32 4.90 -17.39
N LEU A 307 -16.94 5.27 -16.17
CA LEU A 307 -16.04 6.39 -15.92
C LEU A 307 -14.64 5.83 -15.65
N LYS A 308 -13.63 6.38 -16.31
CA LYS A 308 -12.22 6.08 -16.04
C LYS A 308 -11.56 7.25 -15.32
N VAL A 309 -10.75 6.94 -14.32
CA VAL A 309 -9.84 7.88 -13.66
C VAL A 309 -8.42 7.47 -14.03
N GLU A 310 -7.69 8.35 -14.71
CA GLU A 310 -6.47 8.01 -15.41
C GLU A 310 -5.37 9.03 -15.18
N LEU A 311 -4.11 8.56 -15.19
CA LEU A 311 -2.96 9.43 -15.43
C LEU A 311 -2.61 9.38 -16.91
N VAL A 312 -2.50 10.56 -17.52
CA VAL A 312 -2.12 10.71 -18.92
C VAL A 312 -0.97 11.68 -19.09
N ASP A 313 -0.22 11.53 -20.18
CA ASP A 313 0.75 12.54 -20.60
C ASP A 313 0.07 13.74 -21.29
N GLY A 314 0.84 14.77 -21.61
CA GLY A 314 0.32 15.97 -22.31
C GLY A 314 -0.19 15.73 -23.74
N THR A 315 -0.04 14.52 -24.29
CA THR A 315 -0.65 14.11 -25.57
C THR A 315 -1.99 13.39 -25.38
N GLY A 316 -2.33 13.04 -24.14
CA GLY A 316 -3.54 12.29 -23.79
C GLY A 316 -3.37 10.77 -23.77
N ALA A 317 -2.15 10.26 -23.92
CA ALA A 317 -1.87 8.83 -23.79
C ALA A 317 -1.82 8.41 -22.31
N VAL A 318 -2.42 7.27 -21.97
CA VAL A 318 -2.36 6.73 -20.60
C VAL A 318 -0.92 6.29 -20.32
N VAL A 319 -0.37 6.76 -19.20
CA VAL A 319 0.98 6.36 -18.77
C VAL A 319 0.93 4.99 -18.10
N ASN A 320 2.02 4.23 -18.18
CA ASN A 320 2.15 2.94 -17.52
C ASN A 320 3.04 3.04 -16.28
N ASP A 321 2.76 2.21 -15.28
CA ASP A 321 3.66 2.02 -14.12
C ASP A 321 4.95 1.27 -14.50
N ALA A 322 5.83 1.04 -13.53
CA ALA A 322 7.12 0.38 -13.76
C ALA A 322 6.99 -1.09 -14.20
N THR A 323 5.84 -1.72 -13.94
CA THR A 323 5.51 -3.08 -14.37
C THR A 323 4.76 -3.13 -15.70
N GLY A 324 4.47 -1.99 -16.32
CA GLY A 324 3.78 -1.90 -17.60
C GLY A 324 2.26 -1.88 -17.49
N ASN A 325 1.69 -1.79 -16.29
CA ASN A 325 0.24 -1.67 -16.13
C ASN A 325 -0.20 -0.23 -16.41
N PRO A 326 -1.31 -0.02 -17.13
CA PRO A 326 -1.84 1.32 -17.35
C PRO A 326 -2.31 1.97 -16.05
N ALA A 327 -1.97 3.23 -15.85
CA ALA A 327 -2.42 4.05 -14.74
C ALA A 327 -3.88 4.50 -14.94
N SER A 328 -4.80 3.55 -15.01
CA SER A 328 -6.22 3.75 -15.31
C SER A 328 -7.09 2.85 -14.43
N VAL A 329 -8.06 3.44 -13.74
CA VAL A 329 -9.08 2.73 -12.97
C VAL A 329 -10.43 2.91 -13.66
N SER A 330 -11.11 1.80 -13.96
CA SER A 330 -12.44 1.80 -14.55
C SER A 330 -13.50 1.62 -13.47
N LEU A 331 -14.44 2.57 -13.39
CA LEU A 331 -15.57 2.58 -12.47
C LEU A 331 -16.84 2.26 -13.28
N ALA A 332 -17.43 1.10 -13.01
CA ALA A 332 -18.70 0.74 -13.61
C ALA A 332 -19.81 1.65 -13.05
N LEU A 333 -20.60 2.24 -13.93
CA LEU A 333 -21.72 3.09 -13.53
C LEU A 333 -23.00 2.28 -13.29
N THR A 334 -23.06 1.04 -13.79
CA THR A 334 -24.19 0.14 -13.57
C THR A 334 -24.45 -0.09 -12.10
N GLY A 335 -25.68 0.16 -11.66
CA GLY A 335 -26.08 0.00 -10.26
C GLY A 335 -25.86 1.24 -9.39
N LEU A 336 -25.25 2.31 -9.91
CA LEU A 336 -25.27 3.59 -9.21
C LEU A 336 -26.71 4.11 -9.12
N GLY A 337 -27.18 4.28 -7.89
CA GLY A 337 -28.52 4.76 -7.59
C GLY A 337 -28.61 6.30 -7.56
N THR A 338 -29.64 6.78 -6.90
CA THR A 338 -29.92 8.21 -6.73
C THR A 338 -29.25 8.82 -5.49
N THR A 339 -28.39 8.08 -4.79
CA THR A 339 -27.63 8.57 -3.64
C THR A 339 -26.15 8.59 -4.00
N TYR A 340 -25.42 9.61 -3.56
CA TYR A 340 -23.98 9.66 -3.73
C TYR A 340 -23.29 8.50 -3.02
N THR A 341 -22.42 7.82 -3.76
CA THR A 341 -21.55 6.75 -3.25
C THR A 341 -20.11 7.08 -3.60
N SER A 342 -19.21 6.87 -2.64
CA SER A 342 -17.78 7.02 -2.87
C SER A 342 -17.28 5.92 -3.80
N GLN A 343 -16.56 6.29 -4.84
CA GLN A 343 -15.77 5.42 -5.68
C GLN A 343 -14.30 5.75 -5.47
N THR A 344 -13.48 4.73 -5.30
CA THR A 344 -12.06 4.91 -4.94
C THR A 344 -11.17 4.10 -5.86
N GLY A 345 -9.93 4.53 -6.01
CA GLY A 345 -8.93 3.77 -6.74
C GLY A 345 -7.53 4.31 -6.53
N ILE A 346 -6.56 3.63 -7.13
CA ILE A 346 -5.15 4.01 -7.08
C ILE A 346 -4.60 3.98 -8.50
N VAL A 347 -3.90 5.06 -8.85
CA VAL A 347 -3.12 5.19 -10.09
C VAL A 347 -1.65 5.38 -9.73
N ARG A 348 -0.75 4.91 -10.58
CA ARG A 348 0.70 4.93 -10.32
C ARG A 348 1.44 5.75 -11.37
N THR A 349 2.44 6.49 -10.94
CA THR A 349 3.26 7.28 -11.84
C THR A 349 4.31 6.42 -12.54
N PRO A 350 4.70 6.78 -13.77
CA PRO A 350 5.72 6.04 -14.51
C PRO A 350 7.11 6.19 -13.87
N PRO A 351 8.07 5.31 -14.20
CA PRO A 351 9.48 5.47 -13.82
C PRO A 351 10.11 6.77 -14.33
N VAL A 352 9.66 7.23 -15.50
CA VAL A 352 10.09 8.48 -16.12
C VAL A 352 8.85 9.34 -16.32
N ILE A 353 8.79 10.48 -15.62
CA ILE A 353 7.69 11.42 -15.77
C ILE A 353 7.75 12.07 -17.17
N PRO A 354 6.65 12.06 -17.95
CA PRO A 354 6.63 12.67 -19.28
C PRO A 354 6.96 14.17 -19.23
N THR A 355 7.83 14.63 -20.13
CA THR A 355 8.19 16.04 -20.26
C THR A 355 7.06 16.89 -20.84
N THR A 356 6.11 16.27 -21.52
CA THR A 356 4.87 16.89 -22.01
C THR A 356 3.90 17.26 -20.88
N GLY A 357 4.22 16.91 -19.64
CA GLY A 357 3.38 17.10 -18.47
C GLY A 357 2.59 15.83 -18.15
N LEU A 358 2.30 15.66 -16.86
CA LEU A 358 1.42 14.59 -16.37
C LEU A 358 0.07 15.21 -16.00
N GLN A 359 -1.03 14.53 -16.30
CA GLN A 359 -2.38 15.03 -16.06
C GLN A 359 -3.24 13.96 -15.40
N LEU A 360 -4.16 14.39 -14.54
CA LEU A 360 -5.28 13.56 -14.12
C LEU A 360 -6.41 13.75 -15.13
N ARG A 361 -6.99 12.63 -15.60
CA ARG A 361 -8.12 12.64 -16.52
C ARG A 361 -9.29 11.84 -15.95
N LEU A 362 -10.47 12.46 -15.95
CA LEU A 362 -11.75 11.77 -15.89
C LEU A 362 -12.25 11.56 -17.32
N ASN A 363 -12.53 10.32 -17.69
CA ASN A 363 -12.95 9.97 -19.04
C ASN A 363 -14.18 9.07 -19.00
N VAL A 364 -15.32 9.58 -19.46
CA VAL A 364 -16.52 8.76 -19.60
C VAL A 364 -16.36 7.92 -20.87
N SER A 365 -15.74 6.75 -20.74
CA SER A 365 -15.38 5.91 -21.89
C SER A 365 -16.56 5.17 -22.50
N THR A 366 -17.63 4.97 -21.73
CA THR A 366 -18.89 4.40 -22.17
C THR A 366 -20.02 5.27 -21.63
N THR A 367 -20.97 5.62 -22.49
CA THR A 367 -22.05 6.54 -22.16
C THR A 367 -22.88 6.07 -20.95
N PRO A 368 -23.26 6.98 -20.03
CA PRO A 368 -24.23 6.67 -19.00
C PRO A 368 -25.58 6.32 -19.63
N ALA A 369 -26.24 5.30 -19.08
CA ALA A 369 -27.57 4.86 -19.49
C ALA A 369 -28.54 4.83 -18.30
N GLY A 370 -29.82 5.09 -18.55
CA GLY A 370 -30.89 5.14 -17.52
C GLY A 370 -31.04 6.51 -16.86
N GLY A 371 -29.99 7.32 -16.83
CA GLY A 371 -29.99 8.69 -16.32
C GLY A 371 -28.66 9.39 -16.58
N ASP A 372 -28.54 10.59 -16.03
CA ASP A 372 -27.32 11.39 -16.11
C ASP A 372 -26.36 10.98 -14.99
N LEU A 373 -25.07 11.01 -15.27
CA LEU A 373 -24.03 10.83 -14.25
C LEU A 373 -23.73 12.18 -13.59
N LEU A 374 -23.76 12.20 -12.27
CA LEU A 374 -23.31 13.33 -11.45
C LEU A 374 -22.01 12.95 -10.74
N ILE A 375 -21.00 13.79 -10.91
CA ILE A 375 -19.65 13.63 -10.37
C ILE A 375 -19.39 14.80 -9.43
N ASP A 376 -19.03 14.50 -8.19
CA ASP A 376 -18.73 15.51 -7.18
C ASP A 376 -17.58 15.06 -6.27
N TYR A 377 -16.98 16.02 -5.57
CA TYR A 377 -16.09 15.79 -4.44
C TYR A 377 -14.88 14.90 -4.75
N LEU A 378 -14.22 15.15 -5.89
CA LEU A 378 -13.00 14.43 -6.27
C LEU A 378 -11.79 14.96 -5.48
N ALA A 379 -11.14 14.07 -4.73
CA ALA A 379 -9.86 14.34 -4.09
C ALA A 379 -8.83 13.29 -4.51
N VAL A 380 -7.56 13.71 -4.58
CA VAL A 380 -6.43 12.82 -4.88
C VAL A 380 -5.35 13.06 -3.84
N ALA A 381 -4.78 12.00 -3.29
CA ALA A 381 -3.73 12.09 -2.29
C ALA A 381 -2.61 11.07 -2.55
N PRO A 382 -1.33 11.42 -2.28
CA PRO A 382 -0.26 10.44 -2.28
C PRO A 382 -0.50 9.42 -1.15
N LEU A 383 -0.19 8.15 -1.42
CA LEU A 383 -0.22 7.12 -0.37
C LEU A 383 0.89 7.34 0.66
N THR A 384 0.55 7.20 1.94
CA THR A 384 1.51 7.13 3.05
C THR A 384 1.66 5.68 3.48
N ALA A 385 2.89 5.14 3.48
CA ALA A 385 3.12 3.78 3.95
C ALA A 385 2.87 3.68 5.47
N ALA A 386 2.10 2.69 5.92
CA ALA A 386 1.86 2.43 7.34
C ALA A 386 3.18 2.18 8.10
N TYR A 387 4.12 1.52 7.44
CA TYR A 387 5.50 1.26 7.86
C TYR A 387 6.32 0.85 6.63
N PRO A 388 7.67 0.81 6.70
CA PRO A 388 8.49 0.29 5.60
C PRO A 388 8.10 -1.16 5.24
N GLY A 389 7.64 -1.36 4.01
CA GLY A 389 7.12 -2.65 3.55
C GLY A 389 5.70 -2.98 4.02
N GLY A 390 4.98 -2.03 4.62
CA GLY A 390 3.56 -2.12 4.99
C GLY A 390 2.62 -1.36 4.06
N PRO A 391 1.30 -1.58 4.17
CA PRO A 391 0.32 -1.09 3.20
C PRO A 391 0.37 0.43 3.07
N GLY A 392 0.10 0.92 1.85
CA GLY A 392 -0.10 2.34 1.59
C GLY A 392 -1.49 2.78 2.04
N LEU A 393 -1.60 3.97 2.62
CA LEU A 393 -2.80 4.55 3.21
C LEU A 393 -3.10 5.91 2.58
N ALA A 394 -4.35 6.16 2.23
CA ALA A 394 -4.88 7.51 2.02
C ALA A 394 -6.29 7.58 2.60
N LEU A 395 -6.60 8.70 3.27
CA LEU A 395 -7.94 8.96 3.79
C LEU A 395 -8.54 10.13 3.06
N PHE A 396 -9.85 10.07 2.83
CA PHE A 396 -10.61 11.12 2.18
C PHE A 396 -11.79 11.49 3.04
N SER A 397 -11.99 12.78 3.31
CA SER A 397 -13.17 13.27 4.03
C SER A 397 -14.40 13.19 3.13
N GLY A 398 -15.56 13.00 3.75
CA GLY A 398 -16.86 13.08 3.09
C GLY A 398 -17.63 14.34 3.50
N ALA A 399 -18.89 14.41 3.06
CA ALA A 399 -19.82 15.50 3.41
C ALA A 399 -20.03 15.62 4.92
N THR A 400 -20.22 14.49 5.62
CA THR A 400 -20.17 14.46 7.08
C THR A 400 -18.71 14.31 7.52
N ARG A 401 -18.23 15.28 8.28
CA ARG A 401 -16.85 15.32 8.78
C ARG A 401 -16.59 14.20 9.78
N PHE A 402 -15.34 13.75 9.80
CA PHE A 402 -14.91 12.81 10.82
C PHE A 402 -14.88 13.48 12.19
N VAL A 403 -15.14 12.68 13.22
CA VAL A 403 -14.97 13.07 14.62
C VAL A 403 -13.98 12.14 15.31
N GLN A 404 -13.42 12.58 16.43
CA GLN A 404 -12.50 11.76 17.23
C GLN A 404 -13.16 10.42 17.59
N GLY A 405 -12.43 9.32 17.38
CA GLY A 405 -12.92 7.95 17.57
C GLY A 405 -13.56 7.31 16.32
N ASP A 406 -13.77 8.07 15.24
CA ASP A 406 -14.05 7.49 13.92
C ASP A 406 -12.84 6.68 13.43
N GLY A 407 -13.06 5.61 12.67
CA GLY A 407 -11.96 4.79 12.19
C GLY A 407 -12.32 3.46 11.54
N TRP A 408 -11.29 2.64 11.36
CA TRP A 408 -11.35 1.32 10.77
C TRP A 408 -10.48 0.32 11.53
N ASN A 409 -10.93 -0.93 11.57
CA ASN A 409 -10.07 -2.08 11.82
C ASN A 409 -9.50 -2.52 10.48
N VAL A 410 -8.18 -2.69 10.38
CA VAL A 410 -7.51 -3.14 9.16
C VAL A 410 -6.91 -4.51 9.38
N THR A 411 -7.31 -5.49 8.57
CA THR A 411 -6.71 -6.82 8.55
C THR A 411 -5.74 -6.89 7.38
N ALA A 412 -4.45 -7.00 7.68
CA ALA A 412 -3.40 -7.21 6.70
C ALA A 412 -3.06 -8.71 6.68
N THR A 413 -2.94 -9.30 5.49
CA THR A 413 -2.67 -10.74 5.31
C THR A 413 -1.50 -10.96 4.37
N ASN A 414 -0.79 -12.06 4.59
CA ASN A 414 0.29 -12.52 3.72
C ASN A 414 0.36 -14.05 3.83
N ASP A 415 0.13 -14.75 2.72
CA ASP A 415 0.19 -16.22 2.67
C ASP A 415 1.61 -16.78 2.73
N ARG A 416 2.62 -15.91 2.56
CA ARG A 416 4.04 -16.26 2.46
C ARG A 416 4.30 -17.37 1.43
N GLY A 417 3.60 -17.34 0.29
CA GLY A 417 3.74 -18.37 -0.75
C GLY A 417 3.30 -19.75 -0.29
N ASP A 418 2.20 -19.81 0.47
CA ASP A 418 1.63 -21.02 1.09
C ASP A 418 2.57 -21.75 2.08
N SER A 419 3.44 -20.99 2.75
CA SER A 419 4.48 -21.54 3.63
C SER A 419 4.69 -20.69 4.89
N SER A 420 5.67 -21.05 5.71
CA SER A 420 5.99 -20.31 6.96
C SER A 420 6.98 -19.15 6.72
N ASN A 421 7.09 -18.21 7.69
CA ASN A 421 7.95 -17.01 7.63
C ASN A 421 9.47 -17.28 7.46
N LEU A 422 9.89 -18.54 7.33
CA LEU A 422 11.27 -18.95 7.06
C LEU A 422 11.43 -19.93 5.91
N ALA A 423 10.33 -20.39 5.34
CA ALA A 423 10.34 -21.42 4.30
C ALA A 423 10.02 -20.84 2.92
N THR A 424 10.10 -19.51 2.77
CA THR A 424 10.20 -18.85 1.46
C THR A 424 11.36 -17.86 1.42
N TRP A 425 11.93 -17.70 0.24
CA TRP A 425 13.04 -16.78 0.03
C TRP A 425 12.70 -15.33 0.36
N GLN A 426 11.49 -14.90 0.05
CA GLN A 426 11.06 -13.52 0.28
C GLN A 426 11.04 -13.20 1.80
N ALA A 427 10.49 -14.10 2.61
CA ALA A 427 10.46 -13.95 4.06
C ALA A 427 11.85 -14.13 4.70
N LEU A 428 12.64 -15.12 4.23
CA LEU A 428 13.99 -15.37 4.72
C LEU A 428 14.92 -14.17 4.49
N PHE A 429 14.92 -13.59 3.28
CA PHE A 429 15.74 -12.42 2.97
C PHE A 429 15.34 -11.21 3.80
N ASP A 430 14.05 -11.00 3.99
CA ASP A 430 13.58 -9.90 4.81
C ASP A 430 13.98 -10.05 6.29
N ARG A 431 13.93 -11.28 6.81
CA ARG A 431 14.39 -11.58 8.16
C ARG A 431 15.90 -11.43 8.33
N LEU A 432 16.68 -11.94 7.38
CA LEU A 432 18.14 -11.88 7.43
C LEU A 432 18.68 -10.46 7.22
N PHE A 433 18.06 -9.70 6.32
CA PHE A 433 18.66 -8.48 5.77
C PHE A 433 17.81 -7.22 5.95
N GLY A 434 16.59 -7.34 6.48
CA GLY A 434 15.69 -6.20 6.64
C GLY A 434 15.24 -5.60 5.30
N MET A 435 14.94 -6.45 4.31
CA MET A 435 14.57 -6.04 2.95
C MET A 435 13.45 -4.99 2.93
N ARG A 436 12.46 -5.10 3.84
CA ARG A 436 11.38 -4.12 4.02
C ARG A 436 11.87 -2.71 4.33
N ALA A 437 12.89 -2.58 5.20
CA ALA A 437 13.47 -1.31 5.60
C ALA A 437 14.32 -0.70 4.49
N LEU A 438 14.88 -1.55 3.63
CA LEU A 438 15.63 -1.16 2.44
C LEU A 438 14.72 -0.85 1.24
N GLY A 439 13.42 -1.15 1.32
CA GLY A 439 12.49 -1.02 0.19
C GLY A 439 12.80 -1.99 -0.96
N LEU A 440 13.46 -3.11 -0.67
CA LEU A 440 13.83 -4.13 -1.66
C LEU A 440 12.90 -5.34 -1.62
N LEU A 441 12.70 -5.97 -2.77
CA LEU A 441 12.01 -7.25 -2.94
C LEU A 441 12.79 -8.09 -3.95
N LEU A 442 12.82 -9.40 -3.75
CA LEU A 442 13.33 -10.29 -4.78
C LEU A 442 12.32 -10.33 -5.93
N PRO A 443 12.75 -10.52 -7.18
CA PRO A 443 11.81 -10.84 -8.26
C PRO A 443 11.07 -12.13 -7.93
N SER A 444 9.75 -12.14 -8.13
CA SER A 444 8.87 -13.26 -7.75
C SER A 444 8.01 -13.74 -8.93
N SER A 445 7.54 -14.98 -8.85
CA SER A 445 6.70 -15.63 -9.88
C SER A 445 5.87 -16.75 -9.25
N GLY A 446 4.70 -17.05 -9.84
CA GLY A 446 3.93 -18.26 -9.51
C GLY A 446 4.60 -19.56 -9.99
N SER A 447 5.60 -19.44 -10.88
CA SER A 447 6.48 -20.53 -11.32
C SER A 447 7.93 -20.07 -11.11
N PRO A 448 8.47 -20.16 -9.89
CA PRO A 448 9.79 -19.63 -9.57
C PRO A 448 10.92 -20.48 -10.18
N THR A 449 12.01 -19.82 -10.57
CA THR A 449 13.23 -20.51 -11.03
C THR A 449 14.17 -20.88 -9.89
N ILE A 450 14.02 -20.22 -8.74
CA ILE A 450 14.73 -20.50 -7.50
C ILE A 450 13.70 -21.08 -6.53
N VAL A 451 13.78 -22.39 -6.35
CA VAL A 451 12.82 -23.14 -5.54
C VAL A 451 13.09 -22.94 -4.05
N ASP A 452 12.02 -22.86 -3.24
CA ASP A 452 12.12 -22.73 -1.79
C ASP A 452 12.66 -24.01 -1.13
N THR A 453 12.66 -25.15 -1.84
CA THR A 453 13.21 -26.41 -1.33
C THR A 453 14.70 -26.33 -1.00
N LEU A 454 15.43 -25.36 -1.58
CA LEU A 454 16.83 -25.05 -1.23
C LEU A 454 16.98 -24.56 0.22
N ILE A 455 15.92 -24.04 0.84
CA ILE A 455 15.90 -23.62 2.25
C ILE A 455 15.65 -24.81 3.17
N THR A 456 14.97 -25.86 2.69
CA THR A 456 14.57 -27.01 3.51
C THR A 456 15.50 -28.22 3.40
N SER A 457 16.43 -28.19 2.44
CA SER A 457 17.34 -29.30 2.11
C SER A 457 18.67 -29.27 2.85
#